data_AF-A0A1A8EVU4-F1
#
_entry.id   AF-A0A1A8EVU4-F1
#
_cell.length_a   1.000
_cell.length_b   1.000
_cell.length_c   1.000
_cell.angle_alpha   90.00
_cell.angle_beta   90.00
_cell.angle_gamma   90.00
#
_symmetry.space_group_name_H-M   'P 1'
#
loop_
_entity.id
_entity.type
_entity.pdbx_description
1 polymer ?
#
loop_
_entity_poly.entity_id
_entity_poly.type
_entity_poly.pdbx_seq_one_letter_code
_entity_poly.pdbx_strand_id
1 'polypeptide(L)'
;VLLPLAFHCSTKALSDFFVTNISDIIALLLSRFTKSSETAFEVQLLKKSGCYKLMELLYSRLPKEELYSKESRINQAFCSTGAGGNEMSKTLIKSCFEAFTENMAGETQLLELRRHYHCAAYTCAIAVISCSFSEPKFYHGFLFSEKPEKNQFILENIIDVQRTYNFPIEIE
;
A
#
# COMPACT_ATOMS: atom_id res chain seq x y z
N VAL A 1 -15.50 9.23 -0.33
CA VAL A 1 -15.65 10.56 -1.00
C VAL A 1 -14.37 11.02 -1.68
N LEU A 2 -13.21 11.02 -1.00
CA LEU A 2 -11.94 11.50 -1.58
C LEU A 2 -11.47 10.70 -2.81
N LEU A 3 -11.53 9.36 -2.78
CA LEU A 3 -11.02 8.52 -3.88
C LEU A 3 -11.73 8.79 -5.23
N PRO A 4 -13.07 8.81 -5.33
CA PRO A 4 -13.74 9.19 -6.58
C PRO A 4 -13.33 10.58 -7.10
N LEU A 5 -13.25 11.59 -6.22
CA LEU A 5 -12.86 12.95 -6.61
C LEU A 5 -11.41 13.00 -7.13
N ALA A 6 -10.49 12.34 -6.44
CA ALA A 6 -9.08 12.29 -6.81
C ALA A 6 -8.83 11.42 -8.06
N PHE A 7 -9.69 10.44 -8.33
CA PHE A 7 -9.63 9.64 -9.55
C PHE A 7 -10.03 10.44 -10.80
N HIS A 8 -11.01 11.34 -10.67
CA HIS A 8 -11.54 12.14 -11.78
C HIS A 8 -10.92 13.54 -11.90
N CYS A 9 -10.05 13.96 -10.97
CA CYS A 9 -9.35 15.22 -11.09
C CYS A 9 -8.23 15.15 -12.16
N SER A 10 -7.74 16.33 -12.56
CA SER A 10 -6.60 16.40 -13.48
C SER A 10 -5.33 15.86 -12.82
N THR A 11 -4.43 15.30 -13.63
CA THR A 11 -3.12 14.81 -13.16
C THR A 11 -2.32 15.91 -12.47
N LYS A 12 -2.43 17.16 -12.95
CA LYS A 12 -1.83 18.33 -12.30
C LYS A 12 -2.36 18.54 -10.88
N ALA A 13 -3.68 18.54 -10.70
CA ALA A 13 -4.28 18.75 -9.37
C ALA A 13 -3.92 17.60 -8.41
N LEU A 14 -3.87 16.37 -8.93
CA LEU A 14 -3.41 15.20 -8.17
C LEU A 14 -1.95 15.35 -7.75
N SER A 15 -1.07 15.71 -8.68
CA SER A 15 0.36 15.92 -8.45
C SER A 15 0.59 17.03 -7.41
N ASP A 16 -0.08 18.17 -7.55
CA ASP A 16 0.03 19.29 -6.62
C ASP A 16 -0.51 18.91 -5.21
N PHE A 17 -1.59 18.11 -5.11
CA PHE A 17 -2.04 17.55 -3.83
C PHE A 17 -0.98 16.66 -3.17
N PHE A 18 -0.34 15.75 -3.91
CA PHE A 18 0.68 14.87 -3.33
C PHE A 18 1.97 15.60 -2.99
N VAL A 19 2.40 16.58 -3.78
CA VAL A 19 3.55 17.44 -3.43
C VAL A 19 3.35 18.08 -2.05
N THR A 20 2.13 18.51 -1.71
CA THR A 20 1.85 19.11 -0.40
C THR A 20 1.76 18.10 0.75
N ASN A 21 1.27 16.88 0.49
CA ASN A 21 0.86 15.96 1.56
C ASN A 21 1.73 14.69 1.69
N ILE A 22 2.67 14.45 0.76
CA ILE A 22 3.38 13.16 0.68
C ILE A 22 4.18 12.83 1.94
N SER A 23 4.85 13.81 2.54
CA SER A 23 5.67 13.61 3.73
C SER A 23 4.84 13.17 4.92
N ASP A 24 3.66 13.76 5.12
CA ASP A 24 2.74 13.38 6.20
C ASP A 24 2.11 12.00 5.96
N ILE A 25 1.75 11.69 4.70
CA ILE A 25 1.23 10.38 4.32
C ILE A 25 2.26 9.28 4.61
N ILE A 26 3.50 9.46 4.16
CA ILE A 26 4.56 8.47 4.38
C ILE A 26 4.92 8.40 5.87
N ALA A 27 5.01 9.52 6.59
CA ALA A 27 5.23 9.52 8.04
C ALA A 27 4.14 8.73 8.78
N LEU A 28 2.87 8.89 8.39
CA LEU A 28 1.77 8.12 8.95
C LEU A 28 1.87 6.63 8.61
N LEU A 29 2.29 6.25 7.40
CA LEU A 29 2.51 4.85 7.03
C LEU A 29 3.65 4.21 7.82
N LEU A 30 4.73 4.95 8.08
CA LEU A 30 5.90 4.47 8.83
C LEU A 30 5.74 4.51 10.36
N SER A 31 4.70 5.16 10.88
CA SER A 31 4.45 5.20 12.32
C SER A 31 4.15 3.81 12.89
N ARG A 32 4.55 3.54 14.13
CA ARG A 32 4.25 2.27 14.80
C ARG A 32 2.80 2.23 15.25
N PHE A 33 2.20 1.05 15.22
CA PHE A 33 0.90 0.84 15.85
C PHE A 33 1.01 0.94 17.37
N THR A 34 0.08 1.65 17.99
CA THR A 34 -0.15 1.63 19.43
C THR A 34 -1.42 0.85 19.73
N LYS A 35 -1.31 -0.26 20.48
CA LYS A 35 -2.44 -1.12 20.88
C LYS A 35 -2.98 -0.75 22.28
N SER A 36 -3.00 0.54 22.63
CA SER A 36 -3.46 1.00 23.96
C SER A 36 -4.95 0.76 24.19
N SER A 37 -5.75 0.78 23.12
CA SER A 37 -7.13 0.33 23.10
C SER A 37 -7.50 -0.18 21.71
N GLU A 38 -8.56 -1.01 21.63
CA GLU A 38 -9.05 -1.53 20.35
C GLU A 38 -9.47 -0.40 19.40
N THR A 39 -10.20 0.61 19.90
CA THR A 39 -10.60 1.78 19.11
C THR A 39 -9.41 2.59 18.61
N ALA A 40 -8.36 2.77 19.43
CA ALA A 40 -7.15 3.47 18.99
C ALA A 40 -6.44 2.70 17.87
N PHE A 41 -6.39 1.36 17.98
CA PHE A 41 -5.80 0.51 16.96
C PHE A 41 -6.62 0.49 15.67
N GLU A 42 -7.95 0.38 15.77
CA GLU A 42 -8.90 0.48 14.66
C GLU A 42 -8.70 1.77 13.86
N VAL A 43 -8.66 2.92 14.54
CA VAL A 43 -8.45 4.22 13.89
C VAL A 43 -7.11 4.27 13.15
N GLN A 44 -6.05 3.67 13.72
CA GLN A 44 -4.74 3.60 13.05
C GLN A 44 -4.79 2.72 11.80
N LEU A 45 -5.45 1.56 11.87
CA LEU A 45 -5.64 0.66 10.72
C LEU A 45 -6.41 1.36 9.60
N LEU A 46 -7.50 2.06 9.92
CA LEU A 46 -8.31 2.79 8.95
C LEU A 46 -7.53 3.92 8.28
N LYS A 47 -6.80 4.73 9.08
CA LYS A 47 -5.98 5.83 8.56
C LYS A 47 -4.90 5.33 7.62
N LYS A 48 -4.12 4.32 8.03
CA LYS A 48 -3.06 3.75 7.18
C LYS A 48 -3.64 3.04 5.94
N SER A 49 -4.77 2.35 6.05
CA SER A 49 -5.46 1.78 4.88
C SER A 49 -5.87 2.85 3.87
N GLY A 50 -6.39 3.98 4.36
CA GLY A 50 -6.70 5.15 3.53
C GLY A 50 -5.45 5.70 2.83
N CYS A 51 -4.33 5.83 3.54
CA CYS A 51 -3.06 6.24 2.96
C CYS A 51 -2.58 5.27 1.87
N TYR A 52 -2.66 3.96 2.08
CA TYR A 52 -2.30 2.99 1.04
C TYR A 52 -3.17 3.13 -0.21
N LYS A 53 -4.48 3.33 -0.06
CA LYS A 53 -5.39 3.59 -1.20
C LYS A 53 -5.09 4.90 -1.93
N LEU A 54 -4.66 5.93 -1.21
CA LEU A 54 -4.20 7.18 -1.83
C LEU A 54 -2.90 6.96 -2.62
N MET A 55 -1.94 6.24 -2.05
CA MET A 55 -0.69 5.91 -2.73
C MET A 55 -0.93 4.99 -3.94
N GLU A 56 -1.82 4.00 -3.84
CA GLU A 56 -2.28 3.19 -4.97
C GLU A 56 -2.81 4.06 -6.11
N LEU A 57 -3.71 5.00 -5.79
CA LEU A 57 -4.26 5.95 -6.75
C LEU A 57 -3.18 6.78 -7.43
N LEU A 58 -2.23 7.30 -6.66
CA LEU A 58 -1.11 8.08 -7.16
C LEU A 58 -0.31 7.32 -8.23
N TYR A 59 0.14 6.12 -7.88
CA TYR A 59 0.97 5.29 -8.77
C TYR A 59 0.21 4.70 -9.96
N SER A 60 -1.12 4.60 -9.86
CA SER A 60 -1.97 4.16 -10.97
C SER A 60 -2.30 5.28 -11.97
N ARG A 61 -2.20 6.55 -11.54
CA ARG A 61 -2.66 7.72 -12.32
C ARG A 61 -1.53 8.55 -12.91
N LEU A 62 -0.41 8.66 -12.21
CA LEU A 62 0.73 9.46 -12.69
C LEU A 62 1.75 8.58 -13.41
N PRO A 63 2.39 9.12 -14.46
CA PRO A 63 3.41 8.40 -15.20
C PRO A 63 4.66 8.20 -14.33
N LYS A 64 5.46 7.19 -14.69
CA LYS A 64 6.68 6.81 -13.95
C LYS A 64 7.60 8.00 -13.74
N GLU A 65 7.74 8.90 -14.71
CA GLU A 65 8.63 10.06 -14.67
C GLU A 65 8.23 11.06 -13.56
N GLU A 66 6.94 11.13 -13.21
CA GLU A 66 6.49 11.98 -12.11
C GLU A 66 6.75 11.39 -10.72
N LEU A 67 7.15 10.12 -10.62
CA LEU A 67 7.25 9.38 -9.35
C LEU A 67 8.61 8.71 -9.11
N TYR A 68 9.28 8.28 -10.18
CA TYR A 68 10.50 7.47 -10.23
C TYR A 68 11.49 8.11 -11.21
N SER A 69 11.84 9.36 -10.96
CA SER A 69 12.88 10.11 -11.67
C SER A 69 13.48 11.17 -10.74
N LYS A 70 14.68 11.66 -11.08
CA LYS A 70 15.34 12.72 -10.30
C LYS A 70 14.59 14.05 -10.37
N GLU A 71 13.82 14.25 -11.43
CA GLU A 71 13.01 15.43 -11.72
C GLU A 71 11.61 15.35 -11.08
N SER A 72 11.26 14.22 -10.45
CA SER A 72 9.99 14.04 -9.77
C SER A 72 9.82 15.04 -8.62
N ARG A 73 8.89 15.98 -8.79
CA ARG A 73 8.50 16.95 -7.75
C ARG A 73 7.98 16.26 -6.49
N ILE A 74 7.24 15.15 -6.65
CA ILE A 74 6.66 14.41 -5.53
C ILE A 74 7.76 13.67 -4.75
N ASN A 75 8.70 13.02 -5.43
CA ASN A 75 9.83 12.38 -4.76
C ASN A 75 10.72 13.43 -4.06
N GLN A 76 10.94 14.60 -4.66
CA GLN A 76 11.68 15.71 -4.03
C GLN A 76 10.97 16.29 -2.80
N ALA A 77 9.64 16.34 -2.81
CA ALA A 77 8.84 16.77 -1.66
C ALA A 77 8.95 15.79 -0.49
N PHE A 78 9.10 14.49 -0.78
CA PHE A 78 9.38 13.47 0.22
C PHE A 78 10.86 13.49 0.69
N CYS A 79 11.80 13.57 -0.24
CA CYS A 79 13.24 13.52 0.01
C CYS A 79 13.99 14.43 -0.97
N SER A 80 14.36 15.64 -0.53
CA SER A 80 14.97 16.65 -1.39
C SER A 80 16.42 16.37 -1.78
N THR A 81 17.08 15.42 -1.11
CA THR A 81 18.51 15.06 -1.33
C THR A 81 18.70 13.68 -1.97
N GLY A 82 17.62 13.05 -2.41
CA GLY A 82 17.65 11.71 -3.02
C GLY A 82 18.45 11.68 -4.32
N ALA A 83 19.56 10.92 -4.33
CA ALA A 83 20.43 10.81 -5.51
C ALA A 83 19.80 9.96 -6.64
N GLY A 84 18.81 9.12 -6.32
CA GLY A 84 18.24 8.11 -7.21
C GLY A 84 16.88 8.47 -7.81
N GLY A 85 16.15 9.43 -7.24
CA GLY A 85 14.81 9.82 -7.73
C GLY A 85 13.74 8.76 -7.49
N ASN A 86 13.97 7.84 -6.55
CA ASN A 86 13.12 6.68 -6.27
C ASN A 86 13.03 6.34 -4.77
N GLU A 87 13.46 7.25 -3.92
CA GLU A 87 13.53 7.10 -2.47
C GLU A 87 12.13 6.89 -1.90
N MET A 88 11.14 7.63 -2.39
CA MET A 88 9.74 7.46 -2.02
C MET A 88 9.24 6.06 -2.40
N SER A 89 9.46 5.62 -3.64
CA SER A 89 9.00 4.30 -4.10
C SER A 89 9.63 3.16 -3.32
N LYS A 90 10.94 3.24 -3.05
CA LYS A 90 11.65 2.26 -2.21
C LYS A 90 11.10 2.20 -0.80
N THR A 91 10.84 3.37 -0.20
CA THR A 91 10.27 3.48 1.16
C THR A 91 8.87 2.88 1.21
N LEU A 92 8.04 3.20 0.21
CA LEU A 92 6.68 2.72 0.12
C LEU A 92 6.61 1.21 -0.15
N ILE A 93 7.45 0.66 -1.05
CA ILE A 93 7.53 -0.79 -1.30
C ILE A 93 7.87 -1.53 0.00
N LYS A 94 8.86 -1.04 0.74
CA LYS A 94 9.25 -1.62 2.03
C LYS A 94 8.08 -1.58 3.03
N SER A 95 7.42 -0.43 3.17
CA SER A 95 6.25 -0.27 4.05
C SER A 95 5.11 -1.21 3.67
N CYS A 96 4.80 -1.34 2.37
CA CYS A 96 3.75 -2.24 1.91
C CYS A 96 4.10 -3.70 2.25
N PHE A 97 5.33 -4.12 1.94
CA PHE A 97 5.80 -5.49 2.22
C PHE A 97 5.69 -5.81 3.71
N GLU A 98 6.22 -4.95 4.57
CA GLU A 98 6.12 -5.12 6.03
C GLU A 98 4.65 -5.23 6.51
N ALA A 99 3.73 -4.52 5.86
CA ALA A 99 2.31 -4.57 6.20
C ALA A 99 1.64 -5.89 5.77
N PHE A 100 1.73 -6.30 4.51
CA PHE A 100 1.01 -7.50 4.05
C PHE A 100 1.71 -8.82 4.42
N THR A 101 2.96 -8.79 4.87
CA THR A 101 3.66 -9.96 5.46
C THR A 101 3.71 -9.92 6.99
N GLU A 102 2.83 -9.15 7.64
CA GLU A 102 2.75 -9.11 9.10
C GLU A 102 2.56 -10.53 9.66
N ASN A 103 3.31 -10.88 10.70
CA ASN A 103 3.11 -12.15 11.39
C ASN A 103 1.82 -12.08 12.23
N MET A 104 0.79 -12.79 11.79
CA MET A 104 -0.53 -12.84 12.43
C MET A 104 -0.67 -13.95 13.48
N ALA A 105 0.38 -14.74 13.73
CA ALA A 105 0.32 -15.84 14.69
C ALA A 105 0.03 -15.32 16.12
N GLY A 106 -1.03 -15.83 16.73
CA GLY A 106 -1.45 -15.45 18.09
C GLY A 106 -2.23 -14.14 18.17
N GLU A 107 -2.43 -13.44 17.05
CA GLU A 107 -3.26 -12.24 17.00
C GLU A 107 -4.75 -12.60 16.98
N THR A 108 -5.57 -11.87 17.75
CA THR A 108 -7.01 -12.14 17.90
C THR A 108 -7.90 -10.92 17.66
N GLN A 109 -7.32 -9.73 17.60
CA GLN A 109 -8.05 -8.47 17.53
C GLN A 109 -8.16 -7.96 16.10
N LEU A 110 -9.37 -7.49 15.75
CA LEU A 110 -9.66 -6.78 14.50
C LEU A 110 -9.17 -7.51 13.24
N LEU A 111 -9.24 -8.84 13.24
CA LEU A 111 -8.65 -9.68 12.19
C LEU A 111 -9.14 -9.32 10.79
N GLU A 112 -10.45 -9.11 10.65
CA GLU A 112 -11.05 -8.74 9.36
C GLU A 112 -10.63 -7.34 8.90
N LEU A 113 -10.48 -6.39 9.82
CA LEU A 113 -9.99 -5.06 9.47
C LEU A 113 -8.50 -5.10 9.09
N ARG A 114 -7.71 -5.95 9.74
CA ARG A 114 -6.29 -6.16 9.40
C ARG A 114 -6.15 -6.81 8.03
N ARG A 115 -6.99 -7.80 7.70
CA ARG A 115 -7.05 -8.38 6.35
C ARG A 115 -7.29 -7.29 5.30
N HIS A 116 -8.24 -6.39 5.51
CA HIS A 116 -8.47 -5.25 4.62
C HIS A 116 -7.28 -4.28 4.53
N TYR A 117 -6.60 -4.03 5.65
CA TYR A 117 -5.37 -3.24 5.69
C TYR A 117 -4.25 -3.89 4.88
N HIS A 118 -4.05 -5.21 5.02
CA HIS A 118 -3.11 -6.00 4.23
C HIS A 118 -3.46 -5.98 2.74
N CYS A 119 -4.75 -6.14 2.38
CA CYS A 119 -5.20 -6.00 0.99
C CYS A 119 -4.90 -4.60 0.42
N ALA A 120 -5.12 -3.54 1.19
CA ALA A 120 -4.82 -2.17 0.76
C ALA A 120 -3.31 -1.98 0.52
N ALA A 121 -2.47 -2.50 1.42
CA ALA A 121 -1.02 -2.46 1.26
C ALA A 121 -0.56 -3.28 0.04
N TYR A 122 -1.11 -4.48 -0.16
CA TYR A 122 -0.77 -5.33 -1.30
C TYR A 122 -1.17 -4.70 -2.64
N THR A 123 -2.38 -4.11 -2.71
CA THR A 123 -2.85 -3.39 -3.92
C THR A 123 -1.98 -2.17 -4.20
N CYS A 124 -1.59 -1.42 -3.16
CA CYS A 124 -0.62 -0.34 -3.30
C CYS A 124 0.74 -0.85 -3.80
N ALA A 125 1.24 -1.98 -3.30
CA ALA A 125 2.49 -2.58 -3.78
C ALA A 125 2.41 -2.94 -5.27
N ILE A 126 1.30 -3.55 -5.72
CA ILE A 126 1.06 -3.85 -7.13
C ILE A 126 1.17 -2.57 -7.98
N ALA A 127 0.47 -1.49 -7.59
CA ALA A 127 0.50 -0.23 -8.33
C ALA A 127 1.91 0.36 -8.40
N VAL A 128 2.63 0.40 -7.28
CA VAL A 128 3.98 0.96 -7.20
C VAL A 128 4.97 0.16 -8.05
N ILE A 129 4.93 -1.16 -7.96
CA ILE A 129 5.83 -2.05 -8.70
C ILE A 129 5.52 -1.98 -10.19
N SER A 130 4.24 -1.97 -10.58
CA SER A 130 3.82 -1.88 -11.98
C SER A 130 4.22 -0.58 -12.64
N CYS A 131 4.16 0.53 -11.91
CA CYS A 131 4.62 1.84 -12.38
C CYS A 131 6.16 1.93 -12.43
N SER A 132 6.86 1.28 -11.50
CA SER A 132 8.31 1.43 -11.35
C SER A 132 9.14 0.46 -12.20
N PHE A 133 8.67 -0.77 -12.41
CA PHE A 133 9.44 -1.88 -12.97
C PHE A 133 8.68 -2.63 -14.06
N SER A 134 9.40 -3.09 -15.07
CA SER A 134 8.85 -3.91 -16.16
C SER A 134 9.36 -5.36 -16.10
N GLU A 135 10.44 -5.63 -15.37
CA GLU A 135 11.07 -6.94 -15.35
C GLU A 135 10.33 -7.92 -14.42
N PRO A 136 9.95 -9.12 -14.90
CA PRO A 136 9.17 -10.10 -14.14
C PRO A 136 9.78 -10.49 -12.78
N LYS A 137 11.12 -10.47 -12.68
CA LYS A 137 11.85 -10.79 -11.44
C LYS A 137 11.43 -9.90 -10.26
N PHE A 138 11.04 -8.65 -10.51
CA PHE A 138 10.62 -7.74 -9.45
C PHE A 138 9.21 -8.08 -8.95
N TYR A 139 8.31 -8.46 -9.84
CA TYR A 139 6.98 -8.96 -9.45
C TYR A 139 7.11 -10.22 -8.63
N HIS A 140 7.90 -11.20 -9.09
CA HIS A 140 8.18 -12.41 -8.33
C HIS A 140 8.78 -12.10 -6.96
N GLY A 141 9.85 -11.30 -6.92
CA GLY A 141 10.57 -11.00 -5.69
C GLY A 141 9.76 -10.23 -4.64
N PHE A 142 8.90 -9.30 -5.06
CA PHE A 142 8.16 -8.43 -4.13
C PHE A 142 6.73 -8.89 -3.83
N LEU A 143 6.04 -9.52 -4.79
CA LEU A 143 4.60 -9.83 -4.66
C LEU A 143 4.29 -11.31 -4.45
N PHE A 144 5.20 -12.21 -4.82
CA PHE A 144 4.94 -13.65 -4.84
C PHE A 144 5.94 -14.49 -4.03
N SER A 145 7.05 -13.91 -3.59
CA SER A 145 8.06 -14.62 -2.79
C SER A 145 7.70 -14.60 -1.30
N GLU A 146 7.03 -15.65 -0.85
CA GLU A 146 6.83 -15.91 0.58
C GLU A 146 8.09 -16.52 1.24
N LYS A 147 8.22 -16.33 2.55
CA LYS A 147 9.33 -16.86 3.36
C LYS A 147 8.79 -17.49 4.63
N PRO A 148 8.29 -18.75 4.55
CA PRO A 148 7.75 -19.47 5.69
C PRO A 148 8.74 -19.57 6.86
N GLU A 149 10.03 -19.68 6.56
CA GLU A 149 11.11 -19.71 7.56
C GLU A 149 11.23 -18.41 8.38
N LYS A 150 10.57 -17.33 7.93
CA LYS A 150 10.47 -16.04 8.62
C LYS A 150 9.04 -15.71 9.08
N ASN A 151 8.10 -16.66 9.01
CA ASN A 151 6.67 -16.44 9.25
C ASN A 151 6.07 -15.32 8.36
N GLN A 152 6.48 -15.25 7.10
CA GLN A 152 5.97 -14.28 6.12
C GLN A 152 5.05 -15.00 5.12
N PHE A 153 3.74 -14.87 5.34
CA PHE A 153 2.68 -15.47 4.53
C PHE A 153 1.82 -14.35 3.94
N ILE A 154 1.92 -14.14 2.63
CA ILE A 154 1.19 -13.10 1.89
C ILE A 154 -0.26 -13.53 1.72
N LEU A 155 -0.49 -14.73 1.18
CA LEU A 155 -1.84 -15.18 0.81
C LEU A 155 -2.74 -15.40 2.03
N GLU A 156 -2.19 -15.95 3.11
CA GLU A 156 -2.93 -16.14 4.38
C GLU A 156 -3.41 -14.81 4.98
N ASN A 157 -2.67 -13.72 4.75
CA ASN A 157 -2.99 -12.40 5.28
C ASN A 157 -4.01 -11.62 4.43
N ILE A 158 -4.12 -11.90 3.12
CA ILE A 158 -4.99 -11.15 2.21
C ILE A 158 -6.27 -11.89 1.83
N ILE A 159 -6.31 -13.22 1.96
CA ILE A 159 -7.47 -14.05 1.65
C ILE A 159 -8.27 -14.31 2.93
N ASP A 160 -9.60 -14.23 2.82
CA ASP A 160 -10.47 -14.69 3.89
C ASP A 160 -10.53 -16.22 3.87
N VAL A 161 -9.79 -16.84 4.78
CA VAL A 161 -9.70 -18.31 4.94
C VAL A 161 -10.86 -18.90 5.76
N GLN A 162 -11.72 -18.06 6.35
CA GLN A 162 -12.84 -18.50 7.19
C GLN A 162 -14.18 -18.45 6.44
N ARG A 163 -14.27 -17.63 5.40
CA ARG A 163 -15.49 -17.51 4.61
C ARG A 163 -15.77 -18.75 3.78
N THR A 164 -16.94 -19.34 4.01
CA THR A 164 -17.53 -20.35 3.12
C THR A 164 -18.23 -19.65 1.97
N TYR A 165 -17.79 -19.91 0.74
CA TYR A 165 -18.39 -19.35 -0.48
C TYR A 165 -19.50 -20.27 -0.99
N ASN A 166 -20.69 -19.71 -1.22
CA ASN A 166 -21.79 -20.44 -1.86
C ASN A 166 -21.69 -20.25 -3.38
N PHE A 167 -21.55 -21.36 -4.11
CA PHE A 167 -21.55 -21.38 -5.56
C PHE A 167 -22.91 -21.91 -6.04
N PRO A 168 -23.88 -21.04 -6.38
CA PRO A 168 -25.18 -21.50 -6.84
C PRO A 168 -25.03 -22.26 -8.16
N ILE A 169 -25.84 -23.31 -8.32
CA ILE A 169 -25.96 -24.02 -9.60
C ILE A 169 -26.55 -23.04 -10.62
N GLU A 170 -25.99 -23.03 -11.82
CA GLU A 170 -26.51 -22.23 -12.93
C GLU A 170 -27.96 -22.68 -13.23
N ILE A 171 -28.89 -21.72 -13.25
CA ILE A 171 -30.29 -21.96 -13.59
C ILE A 171 -30.52 -21.42 -14.99
N GLU A 172 -30.90 -22.29 -15.92
CA GLU A 172 -31.29 -21.95 -17.31
C GLU A 172 -32.54 -21.07 -17.39
#